data_AF-A0A4P8EM59-F1
#
_entry.id   AF-A0A4P8EM59-F1
#
_cell.length_a   1.000
_cell.length_b   1.000
_cell.length_c   1.000
_cell.angle_alpha   90.00
_cell.angle_beta   90.00
_cell.angle_gamma   90.00
#
_symmetry.space_group_name_H-M   'P 1'
#
loop_
_entity.id
_entity.type
_entity.pdbx_description
1 polymer ?
#
loop_
_entity_poly.entity_id
_entity_poly.type
_entity_poly.pdbx_seq_one_letter_code
_entity_poly.pdbx_strand_id
1 'polypeptide(L)'
;MFRGIVIDRSQNLVLRGTNIHSIRMDGMNFPQVENVLIENNHIHDFSRSLESKDHADMIQFRTNKTDKPSRDIVIRDNLLNSGKGAYSQSIFMRNEEVDTGRSDTEMFYRNVTIENNMIINAHLHGITVGETDGLIIRRNTVVRNGRSEGKKKNPALWTPQIRVNKSSRNVLITRNITNKITGEVGQADWRVTKNYPVQDLARGKSGFYGQVFDHSVLNDPTRPEAFRPQKGGPLDGADLGARLPVF
;
A
#
# COMPACT_ATOMS: atom_id res chain seq x y z
N MET A 1 18.86 7.06 10.67
CA MET A 1 18.66 7.65 9.33
C MET A 1 17.25 8.22 9.23
N PHE A 2 17.07 9.40 8.65
CA PHE A 2 15.75 10.05 8.55
C PHE A 2 14.94 9.52 7.37
N ARG A 3 15.47 9.61 6.14
CA ARG A 3 14.86 9.03 4.91
C ARG A 3 15.83 8.09 4.21
N GLY A 4 15.32 7.12 3.45
CA GLY A 4 16.13 6.20 2.64
C GLY A 4 16.58 6.84 1.32
N ILE A 5 15.68 6.89 0.34
CA ILE A 5 15.91 7.41 -1.02
C ILE A 5 14.98 8.59 -1.27
N VAL A 6 15.52 9.68 -1.81
CA VAL A 6 14.75 10.86 -2.25
C VAL A 6 15.17 11.21 -3.66
N ILE A 7 14.22 11.21 -4.61
CA ILE A 7 14.48 11.53 -6.01
C ILE A 7 13.44 12.55 -6.46
N ASP A 8 13.91 13.75 -6.81
CA ASP A 8 13.10 14.89 -7.22
C ASP A 8 13.27 15.16 -8.72
N ARG A 9 12.18 15.53 -9.42
CA ARG A 9 12.20 16.02 -10.81
C ARG A 9 13.07 15.18 -11.74
N SER A 10 12.85 13.87 -11.76
CA SER A 10 13.69 12.91 -12.48
C SER A 10 12.87 11.96 -13.33
N GLN A 11 13.50 11.36 -14.34
CA GLN A 11 12.86 10.44 -15.28
C GLN A 11 13.70 9.18 -15.49
N ASN A 12 13.06 8.08 -15.91
CA ASN A 12 13.69 6.80 -16.23
C ASN A 12 14.37 6.16 -15.01
N LEU A 13 13.59 5.94 -13.95
CA LEU A 13 14.08 5.42 -12.68
C LEU A 13 13.77 3.93 -12.53
N VAL A 14 14.75 3.15 -12.10
CA VAL A 14 14.57 1.75 -11.71
C VAL A 14 15.14 1.55 -10.31
N LEU A 15 14.27 1.31 -9.33
CA LEU A 15 14.64 0.89 -7.99
C LEU A 15 14.25 -0.57 -7.79
N ARG A 16 15.24 -1.46 -7.86
CA ARG A 16 15.04 -2.90 -7.83
C ARG A 16 15.90 -3.58 -6.79
N GLY A 17 15.33 -4.54 -6.06
CA GLY A 17 16.10 -5.41 -5.17
C GLY A 17 16.71 -4.70 -3.96
N THR A 18 16.16 -3.55 -3.57
CA THR A 18 16.66 -2.75 -2.45
C THR A 18 16.11 -3.29 -1.13
N ASN A 19 16.95 -3.35 -0.11
CA ASN A 19 16.53 -3.61 1.27
C ASN A 19 16.65 -2.32 2.11
N ILE A 20 15.53 -1.77 2.58
CA ILE A 20 15.48 -0.54 3.39
C ILE A 20 14.87 -0.87 4.74
N HIS A 21 15.60 -0.63 5.83
CA HIS A 21 15.08 -0.90 7.16
C HIS A 21 15.61 0.02 8.24
N SER A 22 14.96 0.00 9.41
CA SER A 22 15.41 0.70 10.63
C SER A 22 15.59 2.21 10.45
N ILE A 23 14.85 2.81 9.51
CA ILE A 23 14.79 4.25 9.30
C ILE A 23 13.62 4.87 10.07
N ARG A 24 13.69 6.19 10.30
CA ARG A 24 12.72 6.91 11.12
C ARG A 24 11.51 7.44 10.32
N MET A 25 11.74 7.92 9.10
CA MET A 25 10.73 8.51 8.21
C MET A 25 10.63 7.71 6.91
N ASP A 26 10.44 8.39 5.78
CA ASP A 26 10.10 7.80 4.49
C ASP A 26 11.21 6.90 3.92
N GLY A 27 10.82 5.73 3.41
CA GLY A 27 11.69 4.78 2.71
C GLY A 27 12.15 5.33 1.38
N MET A 28 11.19 5.61 0.50
CA MET A 28 11.42 6.21 -0.80
C MET A 28 10.48 7.40 -0.98
N ASN A 29 10.98 8.54 -1.46
CA ASN A 29 10.20 9.77 -1.63
C ASN A 29 10.39 10.35 -3.04
N PHE A 30 9.29 10.54 -3.76
CA PHE A 30 9.26 10.93 -5.17
C PHE A 30 8.36 12.15 -5.42
N PRO A 31 8.91 13.36 -5.34
CA PRO A 31 8.30 14.53 -5.95
C PRO A 31 8.56 14.58 -7.47
N GLN A 32 7.48 14.69 -8.26
CA GLN A 32 7.50 14.92 -9.72
C GLN A 32 8.46 14.00 -10.50
N VAL A 33 8.05 12.76 -10.73
CA VAL A 33 8.87 11.77 -11.45
C VAL A 33 8.14 11.14 -12.64
N GLU A 34 8.89 10.67 -13.62
CA GLU A 34 8.36 10.07 -14.85
C GLU A 34 9.06 8.75 -15.17
N ASN A 35 8.31 7.76 -15.68
CA ASN A 35 8.82 6.46 -16.09
C ASN A 35 9.60 5.77 -14.96
N VAL A 36 8.88 5.34 -13.93
CA VAL A 36 9.44 4.81 -12.68
C VAL A 36 9.04 3.35 -12.48
N LEU A 37 10.03 2.50 -12.23
CA LEU A 37 9.85 1.10 -11.86
C LEU A 37 10.42 0.84 -10.46
N ILE A 38 9.54 0.49 -9.53
CA ILE A 38 9.91 0.10 -8.16
C ILE A 38 9.52 -1.37 -7.98
N GLU A 39 10.50 -2.27 -7.96
CA GLU A 39 10.19 -3.70 -7.89
C GLU A 39 11.11 -4.57 -7.05
N ASN A 40 10.57 -5.67 -6.53
CA ASN A 40 11.32 -6.66 -5.75
C ASN A 40 12.11 -6.04 -4.58
N ASN A 41 11.64 -4.93 -4.01
CA ASN A 41 12.25 -4.30 -2.84
C ASN A 41 11.65 -4.87 -1.56
N HIS A 42 12.45 -4.88 -0.50
CA HIS A 42 12.02 -5.21 0.85
C HIS A 42 12.19 -3.96 1.73
N ILE A 43 11.08 -3.41 2.23
CA ILE A 43 11.08 -2.22 3.09
C ILE A 43 10.45 -2.59 4.42
N HIS A 44 11.22 -2.53 5.51
CA HIS A 44 10.78 -3.11 6.76
C HIS A 44 11.31 -2.47 8.06
N ASP A 45 10.71 -2.82 9.19
CA ASP A 45 11.20 -2.51 10.54
C ASP A 45 11.54 -1.03 10.78
N PHE A 46 10.66 -0.11 10.38
CA PHE A 46 10.89 1.31 10.60
C PHE A 46 10.98 1.63 12.09
N SER A 47 12.02 2.36 12.46
CA SER A 47 12.29 2.87 13.80
C SER A 47 11.67 4.26 13.97
N ARG A 48 10.38 4.38 13.65
CA ARG A 48 9.65 5.66 13.74
C ARG A 48 9.62 6.20 15.16
N SER A 49 9.64 7.52 15.29
CA SER A 49 9.37 8.18 16.55
C SER A 49 7.87 8.33 16.76
N LEU A 50 7.32 7.66 17.79
CA LEU A 50 5.89 7.71 18.11
C LEU A 50 5.46 9.06 18.69
N GLU A 51 6.40 9.83 19.22
CA GLU A 51 6.16 11.12 19.87
C GLU A 51 6.37 12.31 18.92
N SER A 52 6.75 12.05 17.66
CA SER A 52 6.92 13.08 16.62
C SER A 52 5.78 13.08 15.61
N LYS A 53 5.63 14.20 14.90
CA LYS A 53 4.72 14.34 13.74
C LYS A 53 5.32 13.80 12.43
N ASP A 54 6.40 13.05 12.51
CA ASP A 54 7.09 12.51 11.35
C ASP A 54 6.17 11.57 10.58
N HIS A 55 6.17 11.73 9.26
CA HIS A 55 5.63 10.74 8.34
C HIS A 55 6.61 9.58 8.25
N ALA A 56 6.07 8.38 8.07
CA ALA A 56 6.81 7.15 7.98
C ALA A 56 6.17 6.36 6.85
N ASP A 57 6.49 6.76 5.61
CA ASP A 57 5.88 6.23 4.40
C ASP A 57 6.90 5.32 3.71
N MET A 58 6.57 4.05 3.49
CA MET A 58 7.53 3.12 2.86
C MET A 58 7.83 3.55 1.43
N ILE A 59 6.80 3.94 0.67
CA ILE A 59 6.91 4.55 -0.65
C ILE A 59 5.97 5.75 -0.71
N GLN A 60 6.54 6.95 -0.84
CA GLN A 60 5.81 8.21 -0.88
C GLN A 60 5.92 8.88 -2.25
N PHE A 61 4.77 9.25 -2.81
CA PHE A 61 4.69 10.23 -3.90
C PHE A 61 3.95 11.47 -3.40
N ARG A 62 4.45 12.64 -3.78
CA ARG A 62 3.88 13.94 -3.38
C ARG A 62 3.91 14.90 -4.55
N THR A 63 2.90 15.78 -4.60
CA THR A 63 2.84 16.88 -5.57
C THR A 63 3.09 18.25 -4.93
N ASN A 64 3.10 18.37 -3.59
CA ASN A 64 3.32 19.68 -2.97
C ASN A 64 4.63 20.35 -3.45
N LYS A 65 4.55 21.54 -4.04
CA LYS A 65 5.67 22.29 -4.69
C LYS A 65 6.21 21.66 -5.98
N THR A 66 5.38 20.91 -6.69
CA THR A 66 5.66 20.41 -8.04
C THR A 66 4.85 21.20 -9.07
N ASP A 67 5.32 21.23 -10.31
CA ASP A 67 4.67 21.94 -11.42
C ASP A 67 4.16 20.99 -12.52
N LYS A 68 4.40 19.68 -12.36
CA LYS A 68 3.91 18.61 -13.23
C LYS A 68 3.53 17.39 -12.40
N PRO A 69 2.53 16.60 -12.81
CA PRO A 69 2.20 15.35 -12.13
C PRO A 69 3.30 14.31 -12.35
N SER A 70 3.47 13.41 -11.38
CA SER A 70 4.22 12.18 -11.63
C SER A 70 3.42 11.24 -12.55
N ARG A 71 4.09 10.54 -13.46
CA ARG A 71 3.43 9.68 -14.46
C ARG A 71 4.24 8.45 -14.84
N ASP A 72 3.53 7.45 -15.38
CA ASP A 72 4.09 6.21 -15.88
C ASP A 72 4.87 5.47 -14.78
N ILE A 73 4.14 5.08 -13.73
CA ILE A 73 4.69 4.50 -12.50
C ILE A 73 4.24 3.05 -12.37
N VAL A 74 5.20 2.15 -12.15
CA VAL A 74 4.95 0.75 -11.83
C VAL A 74 5.59 0.42 -10.47
N ILE A 75 4.75 0.01 -9.51
CA ILE A 75 5.18 -0.48 -8.19
C ILE A 75 4.76 -1.94 -8.11
N ARG A 76 5.72 -2.87 -8.18
CA ARG A 76 5.39 -4.30 -8.23
C ARG A 76 6.28 -5.22 -7.42
N ASP A 77 5.74 -6.35 -6.99
CA ASP A 77 6.52 -7.43 -6.37
C ASP A 77 7.32 -6.99 -5.12
N ASN A 78 6.92 -5.90 -4.44
CA ASN A 78 7.61 -5.45 -3.24
C ASN A 78 7.02 -6.10 -1.98
N LEU A 79 7.87 -6.35 -0.99
CA LEU A 79 7.46 -6.68 0.38
C LEU A 79 7.60 -5.44 1.26
N LEU A 80 6.48 -4.94 1.74
CA LEU A 80 6.37 -3.77 2.60
C LEU A 80 5.84 -4.22 3.96
N ASN A 81 6.71 -4.37 4.95
CA ASN A 81 6.37 -5.06 6.19
C ASN A 81 6.80 -4.27 7.43
N SER A 82 5.88 -3.91 8.32
CA SER A 82 6.25 -3.26 9.57
C SER A 82 7.14 -4.13 10.46
N GLY A 83 7.09 -5.45 10.30
CA GLY A 83 7.93 -6.41 11.02
C GLY A 83 7.75 -6.28 12.52
N LYS A 84 8.86 -6.07 13.23
CA LYS A 84 8.92 -5.73 14.66
C LYS A 84 8.90 -4.22 14.92
N GLY A 85 8.98 -3.40 13.87
CA GLY A 85 8.81 -1.96 13.93
C GLY A 85 7.38 -1.53 14.23
N ALA A 86 7.20 -0.24 14.50
CA ALA A 86 5.87 0.35 14.66
C ALA A 86 5.23 0.63 13.30
N TYR A 87 3.91 0.90 13.32
CA TYR A 87 3.09 1.14 12.13
C TYR A 87 3.71 2.20 11.20
N SER A 88 3.64 1.98 9.89
CA SER A 88 4.00 2.96 8.86
C SER A 88 2.87 3.06 7.84
N GLN A 89 2.85 4.13 7.06
CA GLN A 89 2.09 4.14 5.82
C GLN A 89 2.89 3.32 4.82
N SER A 90 2.24 2.52 3.98
CA SER A 90 2.97 1.67 3.03
C SER A 90 3.15 2.41 1.71
N ILE A 91 2.20 2.33 0.77
CA ILE A 91 2.24 3.13 -0.46
C ILE A 91 1.33 4.35 -0.26
N PHE A 92 1.92 5.55 -0.22
CA PHE A 92 1.21 6.80 0.01
C PHE A 92 1.47 7.80 -1.12
N MET A 93 0.50 7.94 -2.00
CA MET A 93 0.53 8.84 -3.15
C MET A 93 -0.53 9.92 -2.97
N ARG A 94 -0.34 10.84 -2.03
CA ARG A 94 -1.25 11.98 -1.87
C ARG A 94 -1.03 12.96 -3.03
N ASN A 95 -2.09 13.59 -3.53
CA ASN A 95 -1.98 14.64 -4.54
C ASN A 95 -2.30 16.00 -3.91
N GLU A 96 -1.32 16.56 -3.20
CA GLU A 96 -1.54 17.79 -2.42
C GLU A 96 -1.85 19.02 -3.26
N GLU A 97 -1.39 19.11 -4.52
CA GLU A 97 -1.74 20.24 -5.39
C GLU A 97 -3.24 20.24 -5.73
N VAL A 98 -3.81 19.06 -5.98
CA VAL A 98 -5.23 18.93 -6.30
C VAL A 98 -6.10 18.96 -5.04
N ASP A 99 -5.76 18.18 -4.01
CA ASP A 99 -6.64 18.00 -2.85
C ASP A 99 -6.79 19.24 -1.96
N THR A 100 -5.90 20.22 -2.13
CA THR A 100 -5.96 21.53 -1.48
C THR A 100 -6.44 22.66 -2.41
N GLY A 101 -6.85 22.34 -3.64
CA GLY A 101 -7.38 23.30 -4.61
C GLY A 101 -6.33 24.25 -5.20
N ARG A 102 -5.04 23.89 -5.20
CA ARG A 102 -3.97 24.67 -5.86
C ARG A 102 -3.83 24.35 -7.35
N SER A 103 -4.35 23.21 -7.79
CA SER A 103 -4.40 22.77 -9.18
C SER A 103 -5.64 21.92 -9.43
N ASP A 104 -5.88 21.57 -10.69
CA ASP A 104 -7.02 20.78 -11.14
C ASP A 104 -6.54 19.51 -11.88
N THR A 105 -7.33 19.00 -12.82
CA THR A 105 -7.10 17.73 -13.52
C THR A 105 -5.77 17.59 -14.26
N GLU A 106 -5.11 18.69 -14.57
CA GLU A 106 -3.75 18.73 -15.14
C GLU A 106 -2.70 18.15 -14.19
N MET A 107 -2.94 18.23 -12.87
CA MET A 107 -2.04 17.70 -11.83
C MET A 107 -2.43 16.30 -11.35
N PHE A 108 -3.40 15.63 -11.98
CA PHE A 108 -3.68 14.23 -11.68
C PHE A 108 -2.45 13.38 -12.00
N TYR A 109 -2.07 12.46 -11.09
CA TYR A 109 -1.10 11.42 -11.42
C TYR A 109 -1.57 10.67 -12.67
N ARG A 110 -0.65 10.19 -13.52
CA ARG A 110 -1.02 9.50 -14.78
C ARG A 110 -0.42 8.11 -14.86
N ASN A 111 -1.20 7.14 -15.33
CA ASN A 111 -0.73 5.79 -15.67
C ASN A 111 0.04 5.13 -14.50
N VAL A 112 -0.66 4.86 -13.41
CA VAL A 112 -0.10 4.25 -12.20
C VAL A 112 -0.54 2.80 -12.12
N THR A 113 0.41 1.87 -12.05
CA THR A 113 0.16 0.44 -11.78
C THR A 113 0.80 0.04 -10.46
N ILE A 114 -0.01 -0.47 -9.53
CA ILE A 114 0.41 -1.03 -8.25
C ILE A 114 -0.01 -2.48 -8.22
N GLU A 115 0.93 -3.41 -8.37
CA GLU A 115 0.58 -4.82 -8.52
C GLU A 115 1.46 -5.81 -7.78
N ASN A 116 0.88 -6.93 -7.35
CA ASN A 116 1.63 -8.03 -6.75
C ASN A 116 2.50 -7.63 -5.53
N ASN A 117 2.18 -6.53 -4.85
CA ASN A 117 2.88 -6.13 -3.62
C ASN A 117 2.25 -6.82 -2.41
N MET A 118 3.09 -7.27 -1.49
CA MET A 118 2.68 -7.78 -0.20
C MET A 118 2.92 -6.72 0.87
N ILE A 119 1.85 -6.28 1.51
CA ILE A 119 1.85 -5.23 2.53
C ILE A 119 1.35 -5.81 3.84
N ILE A 120 2.21 -5.81 4.86
CA ILE A 120 1.94 -6.33 6.21
C ILE A 120 2.20 -5.18 7.18
N ASN A 121 1.16 -4.47 7.62
CA ASN A 121 1.36 -3.22 8.37
C ASN A 121 0.18 -2.91 9.31
N ALA A 122 0.21 -1.79 10.04
CA ALA A 122 -0.84 -1.38 10.95
C ALA A 122 -1.22 0.10 10.80
N HIS A 123 -1.47 0.54 9.57
CA HIS A 123 -1.99 1.89 9.29
C HIS A 123 -3.02 1.85 8.15
N LEU A 124 -4.05 2.69 8.22
CA LEU A 124 -5.13 2.76 7.23
C LEU A 124 -4.63 3.03 5.81
N HIS A 125 -3.46 3.65 5.68
CA HIS A 125 -2.76 3.92 4.42
C HIS A 125 -1.90 2.71 4.02
N GLY A 126 -2.55 1.58 3.74
CA GLY A 126 -1.89 0.43 3.10
C GLY A 126 -1.53 0.77 1.66
N ILE A 127 -2.53 1.06 0.84
CA ILE A 127 -2.35 1.72 -0.45
C ILE A 127 -3.25 2.94 -0.45
N THR A 128 -2.70 4.13 -0.62
CA THR A 128 -3.47 5.36 -0.79
C THR A 128 -3.02 6.08 -2.04
N VAL A 129 -3.97 6.35 -2.93
CA VAL A 129 -3.73 7.04 -4.18
C VAL A 129 -4.70 8.21 -4.28
N GLY A 130 -4.14 9.41 -4.41
CA GLY A 130 -4.84 10.65 -4.68
C GLY A 130 -5.40 10.69 -6.09
N GLU A 131 -5.82 11.88 -6.51
CA GLU A 131 -6.40 12.14 -7.82
C GLU A 131 -5.45 11.68 -8.93
N THR A 132 -5.92 10.70 -9.71
CA THR A 132 -5.16 9.97 -10.72
C THR A 132 -6.02 9.70 -11.94
N ASP A 133 -5.44 9.69 -13.13
CA ASP A 133 -6.07 9.24 -14.38
C ASP A 133 -5.28 8.04 -14.95
N GLY A 134 -5.95 6.90 -15.06
CA GLY A 134 -5.33 5.63 -15.47
C GLY A 134 -4.66 4.92 -14.29
N LEU A 135 -5.46 4.38 -13.38
CA LEU A 135 -4.97 3.67 -12.18
C LEU A 135 -5.32 2.19 -12.22
N ILE A 136 -4.33 1.34 -12.05
CA ILE A 136 -4.50 -0.11 -11.87
C ILE A 136 -3.93 -0.52 -10.52
N ILE A 137 -4.78 -1.05 -9.64
CA ILE A 137 -4.37 -1.69 -8.39
C ILE A 137 -4.80 -3.15 -8.44
N ARG A 138 -3.86 -4.07 -8.65
CA ARG A 138 -4.23 -5.48 -8.82
C ARG A 138 -3.34 -6.47 -8.10
N ARG A 139 -3.92 -7.58 -7.63
CA ARG A 139 -3.17 -8.69 -7.03
C ARG A 139 -2.27 -8.26 -5.86
N ASN A 140 -2.64 -7.23 -5.10
CA ASN A 140 -1.92 -6.89 -3.87
C ASN A 140 -2.51 -7.67 -2.68
N THR A 141 -1.66 -8.06 -1.72
CA THR A 141 -2.11 -8.56 -0.41
C THR A 141 -1.83 -7.48 0.61
N VAL A 142 -2.87 -6.88 1.18
CA VAL A 142 -2.80 -5.75 2.12
C VAL A 142 -3.43 -6.18 3.44
N VAL A 143 -2.59 -6.56 4.39
CA VAL A 143 -2.99 -7.25 5.62
C VAL A 143 -2.41 -6.57 6.85
N ARG A 144 -3.07 -6.81 7.98
CA ARG A 144 -2.80 -6.16 9.25
C ARG A 144 -1.77 -6.96 10.04
N ASN A 145 -0.73 -6.26 10.49
CA ASN A 145 0.14 -6.72 11.58
C ASN A 145 -0.26 -6.00 12.87
N GLY A 146 -1.21 -6.57 13.61
CA GLY A 146 -1.72 -5.94 14.83
C GLY A 146 -0.65 -5.63 15.89
N ARG A 147 0.52 -6.25 15.85
CA ARG A 147 1.63 -5.99 16.78
C ARG A 147 2.28 -4.62 16.59
N SER A 148 2.17 -4.06 15.39
CA SER A 148 2.77 -2.77 15.05
C SER A 148 1.84 -1.58 15.34
N GLU A 149 0.61 -1.81 15.83
CA GLU A 149 -0.36 -0.73 16.03
C GLU A 149 0.04 0.28 17.12
N GLY A 150 -0.50 1.49 17.04
CA GLY A 150 -0.25 2.52 18.05
C GLY A 150 -0.99 2.25 19.38
N LYS A 151 -0.52 2.92 20.45
CA LYS A 151 -0.99 2.73 21.84
C LYS A 151 -2.52 2.82 22.04
N LYS A 152 -3.22 3.63 21.24
CA LYS A 152 -4.68 3.83 21.37
C LYS A 152 -5.41 2.78 20.54
N LYS A 153 -6.36 2.06 21.12
CA LYS A 153 -7.23 1.13 20.37
C LYS A 153 -8.07 1.91 19.33
N ASN A 154 -7.67 1.83 18.07
CA ASN A 154 -8.38 2.46 16.96
C ASN A 154 -8.33 1.54 15.71
N PRO A 155 -9.21 0.53 15.64
CA PRO A 155 -9.21 -0.41 14.52
C PRO A 155 -9.35 0.27 13.15
N ALA A 156 -10.09 1.38 13.07
CA ALA A 156 -10.26 2.12 11.82
C ALA A 156 -8.96 2.75 11.32
N LEU A 157 -8.09 3.19 12.24
CA LEU A 157 -6.78 3.76 11.93
C LEU A 157 -5.71 2.67 11.71
N TRP A 158 -5.79 1.57 12.45
CA TRP A 158 -4.74 0.54 12.47
C TRP A 158 -4.99 -0.65 11.55
N THR A 159 -6.03 -0.60 10.72
CA THR A 159 -6.34 -1.65 9.74
C THR A 159 -6.00 -1.14 8.34
N PRO A 160 -5.01 -1.72 7.65
CA PRO A 160 -4.65 -1.35 6.29
C PRO A 160 -5.78 -1.54 5.27
N GLN A 161 -5.89 -0.59 4.35
CA GLN A 161 -6.92 -0.54 3.32
C GLN A 161 -6.32 -0.08 2.00
N ILE A 162 -7.07 -0.28 0.92
CA ILE A 162 -6.85 0.36 -0.37
C ILE A 162 -7.79 1.58 -0.46
N ARG A 163 -7.22 2.77 -0.65
CA ARG A 163 -7.95 4.03 -0.66
C ARG A 163 -7.61 4.78 -1.93
N VAL A 164 -8.61 5.06 -2.74
CA VAL A 164 -8.45 5.85 -3.96
C VAL A 164 -9.33 7.09 -3.85
N ASN A 165 -8.82 8.24 -4.24
CA ASN A 165 -9.61 9.46 -4.26
C ASN A 165 -10.76 9.32 -5.28
N LYS A 166 -11.98 9.67 -4.87
CA LYS A 166 -13.20 9.52 -5.67
C LYS A 166 -13.17 10.31 -7.00
N SER A 167 -12.35 11.35 -7.10
CA SER A 167 -12.19 12.15 -8.32
C SER A 167 -11.29 11.48 -9.38
N SER A 168 -10.63 10.37 -9.04
CA SER A 168 -9.77 9.64 -9.98
C SER A 168 -10.59 9.08 -11.17
N ARG A 169 -9.91 8.91 -12.31
CA ARG A 169 -10.50 8.48 -13.58
C ARG A 169 -9.83 7.21 -14.09
N ASN A 170 -10.56 6.42 -14.88
CA ASN A 170 -10.07 5.19 -15.50
C ASN A 170 -9.42 4.24 -14.48
N VAL A 171 -10.20 3.80 -13.49
CA VAL A 171 -9.69 3.06 -12.33
C VAL A 171 -10.07 1.58 -12.41
N LEU A 172 -9.07 0.70 -12.29
CA LEU A 172 -9.25 -0.75 -12.13
C LEU A 172 -8.67 -1.22 -10.81
N ILE A 173 -9.52 -1.72 -9.90
CA ILE A 173 -9.09 -2.34 -8.64
C ILE A 173 -9.55 -3.80 -8.65
N THR A 174 -8.64 -4.76 -8.83
CA THR A 174 -9.03 -6.16 -9.00
C THR A 174 -8.08 -7.19 -8.41
N ARG A 175 -8.62 -8.32 -7.96
CA ARG A 175 -7.84 -9.46 -7.44
C ARG A 175 -6.98 -9.12 -6.23
N ASN A 176 -7.31 -8.07 -5.48
CA ASN A 176 -6.60 -7.74 -4.24
C ASN A 176 -7.21 -8.50 -3.06
N ILE A 177 -6.37 -8.81 -2.08
CA ILE A 177 -6.78 -9.23 -0.74
C ILE A 177 -6.54 -8.04 0.18
N THR A 178 -7.59 -7.49 0.80
CA THR A 178 -7.48 -6.32 1.67
C THR A 178 -8.66 -6.25 2.62
N ASN A 179 -8.58 -5.53 3.73
CA ASN A 179 -9.73 -5.37 4.61
C ASN A 179 -10.88 -4.59 3.96
N LYS A 180 -10.53 -3.51 3.27
CA LYS A 180 -11.51 -2.58 2.71
C LYS A 180 -10.92 -1.84 1.51
N ILE A 181 -11.79 -1.55 0.55
CA ILE A 181 -11.53 -0.64 -0.57
C ILE A 181 -12.46 0.58 -0.39
N THR A 182 -11.92 1.79 -0.55
CA THR A 182 -12.72 3.04 -0.49
C THR A 182 -12.40 3.95 -1.67
N GLY A 183 -13.40 4.68 -2.15
CA GLY A 183 -13.26 5.67 -3.23
C GLY A 183 -14.35 5.56 -4.28
N GLU A 184 -14.82 4.33 -4.52
CA GLU A 184 -15.93 4.05 -5.43
C GLU A 184 -17.25 4.52 -4.82
N VAL A 185 -17.96 5.37 -5.56
CA VAL A 185 -19.26 5.94 -5.22
C VAL A 185 -20.24 5.90 -6.41
N GLY A 186 -19.90 5.14 -7.47
CA GLY A 186 -20.73 4.99 -8.69
C GLY A 186 -20.14 5.64 -9.94
N GLN A 187 -18.84 5.92 -9.97
CA GLN A 187 -18.15 6.42 -11.17
C GLN A 187 -18.24 5.38 -12.31
N ALA A 188 -18.61 5.83 -13.52
CA ALA A 188 -18.83 4.95 -14.66
C ALA A 188 -17.55 4.32 -15.23
N ASP A 189 -16.40 4.97 -15.01
CA ASP A 189 -15.07 4.57 -15.48
C ASP A 189 -14.25 3.84 -14.41
N TRP A 190 -14.91 3.42 -13.32
CA TRP A 190 -14.32 2.57 -12.29
C TRP A 190 -14.77 1.12 -12.45
N ARG A 191 -13.84 0.20 -12.18
CA ARG A 191 -14.12 -1.23 -12.08
C ARG A 191 -13.45 -1.81 -10.84
N VAL A 192 -14.26 -2.06 -9.81
CA VAL A 192 -13.82 -2.73 -8.58
C VAL A 192 -14.36 -4.15 -8.55
N THR A 193 -13.55 -5.14 -8.90
CA THR A 193 -14.04 -6.51 -9.12
C THR A 193 -13.08 -7.58 -8.62
N LYS A 194 -13.61 -8.72 -8.16
CA LYS A 194 -12.82 -9.88 -7.72
C LYS A 194 -11.81 -9.55 -6.61
N ASN A 195 -12.15 -8.68 -5.67
CA ASN A 195 -11.33 -8.44 -4.47
C ASN A 195 -11.90 -9.25 -3.31
N TYR A 196 -11.04 -9.69 -2.39
CA TYR A 196 -11.45 -10.53 -1.26
C TYR A 196 -11.20 -9.82 0.08
N PRO A 197 -12.27 -9.53 0.85
CA PRO A 197 -12.14 -8.87 2.15
C PRO A 197 -11.55 -9.81 3.21
N VAL A 198 -10.59 -9.33 3.99
CA VAL A 198 -9.98 -10.09 5.12
C VAL A 198 -9.87 -9.26 6.40
N GLN A 199 -9.85 -9.91 7.56
CA GLN A 199 -9.82 -9.27 8.87
C GLN A 199 -9.27 -10.19 9.99
N ASP A 200 -8.75 -9.60 11.06
CA ASP A 200 -8.17 -10.28 12.23
C ASP A 200 -8.93 -10.02 13.55
N LEU A 201 -10.07 -9.32 13.50
CA LEU A 201 -10.76 -8.78 14.67
C LEU A 201 -11.93 -9.64 15.16
N ALA A 202 -12.68 -10.28 14.26
CA ALA A 202 -13.94 -10.96 14.56
C ALA A 202 -13.93 -12.40 14.04
N ARG A 203 -13.60 -13.36 14.92
CA ARG A 203 -13.45 -14.80 14.58
C ARG A 203 -14.65 -15.42 13.85
N GLY A 204 -15.87 -14.97 14.16
CA GLY A 204 -17.10 -15.48 13.56
C GLY A 204 -17.55 -14.77 12.27
N LYS A 205 -16.74 -13.87 11.71
CA LYS A 205 -17.07 -13.13 10.49
C LYS A 205 -16.23 -13.61 9.31
N SER A 206 -16.81 -13.56 8.12
CA SER A 206 -16.11 -13.88 6.86
C SER A 206 -14.79 -13.12 6.73
N GLY A 207 -13.83 -13.75 6.05
CA GLY A 207 -12.50 -13.18 5.87
C GLY A 207 -11.62 -13.21 7.11
N PHE A 208 -12.03 -13.88 8.21
CA PHE A 208 -11.18 -14.00 9.39
C PHE A 208 -9.87 -14.70 9.05
N TYR A 209 -8.73 -14.15 9.48
CA TYR A 209 -7.40 -14.66 9.07
C TYR A 209 -7.23 -16.17 9.31
N GLY A 210 -7.67 -16.68 10.45
CA GLY A 210 -7.58 -18.11 10.77
C GLY A 210 -8.46 -19.05 9.94
N GLN A 211 -9.30 -18.52 9.03
CA GLN A 211 -10.10 -19.30 8.06
C GLN A 211 -9.56 -19.18 6.63
N VAL A 212 -8.69 -18.19 6.41
CA VAL A 212 -8.29 -17.72 5.09
C VAL A 212 -6.83 -18.07 4.81
N PHE A 213 -5.99 -17.94 5.83
CA PHE A 213 -4.55 -18.14 5.76
C PHE A 213 -4.10 -19.28 6.68
N ASP A 214 -2.83 -19.64 6.56
CA ASP A 214 -2.17 -20.54 7.49
C ASP A 214 -2.40 -20.11 8.96
N HIS A 215 -2.71 -21.07 9.83
CA HIS A 215 -3.04 -20.80 11.23
C HIS A 215 -1.91 -20.06 11.98
N SER A 216 -0.65 -20.15 11.52
CA SER A 216 0.48 -19.41 12.07
C SER A 216 0.29 -17.89 12.04
N VAL A 217 -0.58 -17.35 11.17
CA VAL A 217 -0.91 -15.92 11.12
C VAL A 217 -1.47 -15.38 12.43
N LEU A 218 -2.17 -16.22 13.19
CA LEU A 218 -2.73 -15.83 14.49
C LEU A 218 -1.66 -15.72 15.57
N ASN A 219 -0.52 -16.39 15.37
CA ASN A 219 0.59 -16.39 16.30
C ASN A 219 1.58 -15.29 15.93
N ASP A 220 1.99 -15.20 14.67
CA ASP A 220 3.01 -14.28 14.20
C ASP A 220 2.65 -13.64 12.84
N PRO A 221 1.89 -12.53 12.85
CA PRO A 221 1.50 -11.82 11.63
C PRO A 221 2.64 -10.97 11.04
N THR A 222 3.87 -11.08 11.57
CA THR A 222 5.03 -10.36 11.03
C THR A 222 5.67 -11.07 9.85
N ARG A 223 5.30 -12.34 9.62
CA ARG A 223 5.94 -13.23 8.64
C ARG A 223 5.09 -13.34 7.37
N PRO A 224 5.63 -13.04 6.18
CA PRO A 224 4.91 -13.18 4.91
C PRO A 224 4.26 -14.56 4.71
N GLU A 225 5.01 -15.61 5.01
CA GLU A 225 4.61 -17.01 4.91
C GLU A 225 3.36 -17.35 5.74
N ALA A 226 3.08 -16.59 6.81
CA ALA A 226 1.89 -16.79 7.61
C ALA A 226 0.60 -16.42 6.83
N PHE A 227 0.71 -15.56 5.82
CA PHE A 227 -0.40 -15.19 4.93
C PHE A 227 -0.52 -16.08 3.70
N ARG A 228 0.10 -17.26 3.70
CA ARG A 228 -0.17 -18.27 2.68
C ARG A 228 -1.65 -18.69 2.75
N PRO A 229 -2.38 -18.78 1.62
CA PRO A 229 -3.73 -19.32 1.62
C PRO A 229 -3.81 -20.69 2.28
N GLN A 230 -4.82 -20.89 3.13
CA GLN A 230 -5.12 -22.21 3.69
C GLN A 230 -5.59 -23.15 2.59
N LYS A 231 -5.07 -24.37 2.55
CA LYS A 231 -5.52 -25.41 1.60
C LYS A 231 -7.01 -25.69 1.77
N GLY A 232 -7.76 -25.71 0.67
CA GLY A 232 -9.21 -25.84 0.64
C GLY A 232 -9.97 -24.61 1.17
N GLY A 233 -9.26 -23.55 1.53
CA GLY A 233 -9.83 -22.28 1.97
C GLY A 233 -10.29 -21.41 0.81
N PRO A 234 -10.94 -20.27 1.09
CA PRO A 234 -11.56 -19.41 0.07
C PRO A 234 -10.58 -18.74 -0.90
N LEU A 235 -9.28 -18.73 -0.57
CA LEU A 235 -8.23 -18.19 -1.43
C LEU A 235 -7.44 -19.27 -2.18
N ASP A 236 -7.65 -20.55 -1.86
CA ASP A 236 -6.92 -21.64 -2.50
C ASP A 236 -7.27 -21.73 -3.99
N GLY A 237 -6.26 -21.64 -4.86
CA GLY A 237 -6.44 -21.62 -6.32
C GLY A 237 -7.18 -20.40 -6.89
N ALA A 238 -7.55 -19.41 -6.07
CA ALA A 238 -8.43 -18.31 -6.47
C ALA A 238 -7.78 -17.24 -7.37
N ASP A 239 -6.45 -17.31 -7.57
CA ASP A 239 -5.69 -16.33 -8.35
C ASP A 239 -5.84 -14.88 -7.81
N LEU A 240 -5.86 -14.77 -6.47
CA LEU A 240 -6.03 -13.54 -5.71
C LEU A 240 -4.78 -13.19 -4.90
N GLY A 241 -4.58 -11.89 -4.69
CA GLY A 241 -3.51 -11.36 -3.86
C GLY A 241 -2.13 -11.47 -4.49
N ALA A 242 -1.15 -11.04 -3.71
CA ALA A 242 0.24 -11.09 -4.08
C ALA A 242 0.78 -12.52 -3.99
N ARG A 243 1.69 -12.86 -4.88
CA ARG A 243 2.55 -14.03 -4.71
C ARG A 243 3.40 -13.83 -3.46
N LEU A 244 3.69 -14.93 -2.75
CA LEU A 244 4.66 -14.88 -1.67
C LEU A 244 6.02 -14.43 -2.23
N PRO A 245 6.66 -13.44 -1.61
CA PRO A 245 8.00 -13.03 -2.00
C PRO A 245 8.99 -14.18 -1.85
N VAL A 246 9.99 -14.23 -2.73
CA VAL A 246 11.11 -15.17 -2.65
C VAL A 246 12.36 -14.31 -2.48
N PHE A 247 12.92 -14.30 -1.28
CA PHE A 247 14.15 -13.59 -0.93
C PHE A 247 15.19 -14.57 -0.40
#